data_AF-A0AAV6C4V3-F1
#
_entry.id   AF-A0AAV6C4V3-F1
#
_cell.length_a   1.000
_cell.length_b   1.000
_cell.length_c   1.000
_cell.angle_alpha   90.00
_cell.angle_beta   90.00
_cell.angle_gamma   90.00
#
_symmetry.space_group_name_H-M   'P 1'
#
loop_
_entity.id
_entity.type
_entity.pdbx_description
1 polymer ?
#
loop_
_entity_poly.entity_id
_entity_poly.type
_entity_poly.pdbx_seq_one_letter_code
_entity_poly.pdbx_strand_id
1 'polypeptide(L)' 'MPRQGEGLREQDTNELHAREKELSEQVFQLRFQLRTGQAEAVTKLRIAKKNLARVKTLLRERALKESHGN' A
#
# COMPACT_ATOMS: atom_id res chain seq x y z
N MET A 1 1.98 -2.26 20.02
CA MET A 1 2.34 -2.15 18.59
C MET A 1 2.47 -0.66 18.26
N PRO A 2 3.66 -0.15 17.91
CA PRO A 2 3.87 1.26 17.66
C PRO A 2 3.04 1.69 16.43
N ARG A 3 2.30 2.79 16.60
CA ARG A 3 1.42 3.36 15.58
C ARG A 3 2.29 3.96 14.47
N GLN A 4 2.37 3.29 13.32
CA GLN A 4 2.91 3.84 12.07
C GLN A 4 1.94 4.90 11.48
N GLY A 5 1.38 5.76 12.32
CA GLY A 5 0.33 6.72 11.95
C GLY A 5 0.85 8.12 11.65
N GLU A 6 1.99 8.51 12.23
CA GLU A 6 2.48 9.89 12.16
C GLU A 6 3.40 10.15 10.95
N GLY A 7 4.16 9.16 10.46
CA GLY A 7 5.04 9.38 9.30
C GLY A 7 4.32 9.48 7.95
N LEU A 8 3.18 8.81 7.76
CA LEU A 8 2.51 8.73 6.44
C LEU A 8 1.86 10.05 5.98
N ARG A 9 1.68 11.03 6.88
CA ARG A 9 1.09 12.33 6.53
C ARG A 9 2.11 13.33 5.99
N GLU A 10 3.38 13.19 6.39
CA GLU A 10 4.48 14.06 5.95
C GLU A 10 5.22 13.54 4.72
N GLN A 11 5.06 12.26 4.37
CA GLN A 11 5.67 11.71 3.17
C GLN A 11 5.07 12.32 1.91
N ASP A 12 5.92 12.80 1.01
CA ASP A 12 5.56 13.33 -0.30
C ASP A 12 4.77 12.30 -1.13
N THR A 13 3.97 12.78 -2.08
CA THR A 13 3.25 11.93 -3.05
C THR A 13 4.19 10.95 -3.77
N ASN A 14 5.45 11.34 -3.97
CA ASN A 14 6.50 10.49 -4.54
C ASN A 14 6.84 9.28 -3.67
N GLU A 15 6.90 9.43 -2.35
CA GLU A 15 7.23 8.33 -1.44
C GLU A 15 6.06 7.34 -1.30
N LEU A 16 4.82 7.85 -1.38
CA LEU A 16 3.62 7.01 -1.47
C LEU A 16 3.62 6.17 -2.76
N HIS A 17 4.06 6.73 -3.89
CA HIS A 17 4.24 5.96 -5.12
C HIS A 17 5.38 4.94 -5.03
N ALA A 18 6.48 5.25 -4.34
CA ALA A 18 7.54 4.28 -4.08
C ALA A 18 7.02 3.09 -3.25
N ARG A 19 6.27 3.37 -2.18
CA ARG A 19 5.59 2.34 -1.37
C ARG A 19 4.56 1.54 -2.16
N GLU A 20 3.85 2.16 -3.09
CA GLU A 20 2.92 1.45 -3.98
C GLU A 20 3.66 0.41 -4.84
N LYS A 21 4.79 0.79 -5.45
CA LYS A 21 5.62 -0.11 -6.25
C LYS A 21 6.14 -1.29 -5.42
N GLU A 22 6.71 -1.00 -4.26
CA GLU A 22 7.27 -2.02 -3.36
C GLU A 22 6.19 -3.02 -2.90
N LEU A 23 5.00 -2.52 -2.52
CA LEU A 23 3.86 -3.37 -2.16
C LEU A 23 3.34 -4.20 -3.34
N SER A 24 3.39 -3.66 -4.57
CA SER A 24 3.01 -4.40 -5.77
C SER A 24 3.96 -5.57 -6.05
N GLU A 25 5.27 -5.34 -5.92
CA GLU A 25 6.29 -6.39 -6.05
C GLU A 25 6.15 -7.46 -4.97
N GLN A 26 5.91 -7.05 -3.71
CA GLN A 26 5.61 -8.00 -2.64
C GLN A 26 4.36 -8.83 -2.93
N VAL A 27 3.29 -8.22 -3.46
CA VAL A 27 2.08 -8.96 -3.85
C VAL A 27 2.38 -9.94 -4.99
N PHE A 28 3.23 -9.57 -5.95
CA PHE A 28 3.66 -10.47 -7.03
C PHE A 28 4.44 -11.68 -6.48
N GLN A 29 5.39 -11.44 -5.60
CA GLN A 29 6.17 -12.51 -4.95
C GLN A 29 5.28 -13.41 -4.08
N LEU A 30 4.35 -12.84 -3.31
CA LEU A 30 3.40 -13.58 -2.50
C LEU A 30 2.41 -14.39 -3.36
N ARG A 31 2.03 -13.89 -4.55
CA ARG A 31 1.25 -14.67 -5.52
C ARG A 31 2.02 -15.88 -6.03
N PHE A 32 3.32 -15.72 -6.28
CA PHE A 32 4.18 -16.83 -6.69
C PHE A 32 4.31 -17.88 -5.58
N GLN A 33 4.55 -17.45 -4.33
CA GLN A 33 4.60 -18.32 -3.15
C GLN A 33 3.27 -19.03 -2.86
N LEU A 34 2.15 -18.34 -3.10
CA LEU A 34 0.83 -18.93 -3.00
C LEU A 34 0.62 -20.02 -4.06
N ARG A 35 1.12 -19.82 -5.29
CA ARG A 35 1.06 -20.83 -6.36
C ARG A 35 1.88 -22.08 -6.02
N THR A 36 2.96 -21.93 -5.26
CA THR A 36 3.74 -23.07 -4.71
C THR A 36 3.09 -23.75 -3.50
N GLY A 37 1.88 -23.34 -3.09
CA GLY A 37 1.08 -24.05 -2.09
C GLY A 37 1.30 -23.62 -0.63
N GLN A 38 1.95 -22.49 -0.38
CA GLN A 38 2.15 -22.01 0.99
C GLN A 38 0.91 -21.27 1.52
N ALA A 39 0.23 -21.86 2.50
CA ALA A 39 -0.97 -21.28 3.10
C ALA A 39 -0.71 -19.94 3.82
N GLU A 40 0.49 -19.75 4.40
CA GLU A 40 0.89 -18.48 5.02
C GLU A 40 0.89 -17.29 4.05
N ALA A 41 1.15 -17.56 2.76
CA ALA A 41 1.14 -16.53 1.72
C ALA A 41 -0.27 -15.96 1.49
N VAL A 42 -1.34 -16.70 1.76
CA VAL A 42 -2.74 -16.22 1.61
C VAL A 42 -3.00 -15.03 2.53
N THR A 43 -2.63 -15.16 3.81
CA THR A 43 -2.89 -14.13 4.82
C THR A 43 -2.04 -12.89 4.56
N LYS A 44 -0.75 -13.08 4.24
CA LYS A 44 0.18 -12.00 3.90
C LYS A 44 -0.27 -11.25 2.64
N LEU A 45 -0.72 -11.97 1.60
CA LEU A 45 -1.26 -11.38 0.38
C LEU A 45 -2.50 -10.51 0.66
N ARG A 46 -3.41 -10.98 1.51
CA ARG A 46 -4.61 -10.21 1.89
C ARG A 46 -4.25 -8.92 2.63
N ILE A 47 -3.24 -8.95 3.51
CA ILE A 47 -2.75 -7.77 4.22
C ILE A 47 -2.07 -6.80 3.25
N ALA A 48 -1.18 -7.29 2.38
CA ALA A 48 -0.46 -6.48 1.41
C ALA A 48 -1.41 -5.76 0.43
N LYS A 49 -2.45 -6.45 -0.06
CA LYS A 49 -3.51 -5.84 -0.89
C LYS A 49 -4.27 -4.72 -0.16
N LYS A 50 -4.58 -4.91 1.13
CA LYS A 50 -5.25 -3.87 1.94
C LYS A 50 -4.34 -2.65 2.14
N ASN A 51 -3.04 -2.87 2.36
CA ASN A 51 -2.09 -1.78 2.49
C ASN A 51 -1.94 -1.00 1.18
N LEU A 52 -1.85 -1.69 0.04
CA LEU A 52 -1.84 -1.06 -1.29
C LEU A 52 -3.09 -0.20 -1.52
N ALA A 53 -4.27 -0.73 -1.18
CA ALA A 53 -5.53 0.01 -1.31
C ALA A 53 -5.53 1.29 -0.45
N ARG A 54 -5.03 1.22 0.80
CA ARG A 54 -4.93 2.39 1.68
C ARG A 54 -4.01 3.47 1.12
N VAL A 55 -2.85 3.09 0.58
CA VAL A 55 -1.91 4.02 -0.05
C VAL A 55 -2.57 4.72 -1.25
N LYS A 56 -3.27 3.96 -2.10
CA LYS A 56 -4.04 4.51 -3.24
C LYS A 56 -5.15 5.46 -2.81
N THR A 57 -5.88 5.12 -1.74
CA THR A 57 -6.92 6.00 -1.20
C THR A 57 -6.32 7.31 -0.70
N LEU A 58 -5.20 7.28 0.02
CA LEU A 58 -4.52 8.50 0.50
C LEU A 58 -4.03 9.38 -0.66
N LEU A 59 -3.45 8.78 -1.71
CA LEU A 59 -3.08 9.48 -2.93
C LEU A 59 -4.29 10.16 -3.59
N ARG A 60 -5.43 9.45 -3.65
CA ARG A 60 -6.66 9.99 -4.22
C ARG A 60 -7.27 11.10 -3.36
N GLU A 61 -7.25 10.96 -2.03
CA GLU A 61 -7.73 11.98 -1.10
C GLU A 61 -6.90 13.26 -1.21
N ARG A 62 -5.58 13.16 -1.36
CA ARG A 62 -4.70 14.33 -1.59
C ARG A 62 -5.03 15.02 -2.92
N ALA A 63 -5.14 14.26 -4.01
CA ALA A 63 -5.52 14.80 -5.32
C ALA A 63 -6.91 15.46 -5.31
N LEU A 64 -7.88 14.88 -4.59
CA LEU A 64 -9.22 15.46 -4.44
C LEU A 64 -9.17 16.76 -3.62
N LYS A 65 -8.39 16.83 -2.55
CA LYS A 65 -8.19 18.07 -1.78
C LYS A 65 -7.53 19.18 -2.59
N GLU A 66 -6.52 18.88 -3.39
CA GLU A 66 -5.94 19.85 -4.33
C GLU A 66 -6.98 20.32 -5.36
N SER A 67 -7.82 19.42 -5.88
CA SER A 67 -8.85 19.78 -6.87
C SER A 67 -10.03 20.58 -6.31
N HIS A 68 -10.35 20.44 -5.02
CA HIS A 68 -11.45 21.15 -4.34
C HIS A 68 -10.98 22.41 -3.61
N GLY A 69 -9.71 22.78 -3.74
CA GLY A 69 -9.14 24.02 -3.22
C GLY A 69 -8.91 25.05 -4.33
N ASN A 70 -9.99 25.68 -4.81
CA ASN A 70 -9.98 26.97 -5.51
C ASN A 70 -11.33 27.67 -5.32
#